data_AF-A0A8J2X667-F1
#
_entry.id   AF-A0A8J2X667-F1
#
_cell.length_a   1.000
_cell.length_b   1.000
_cell.length_c   1.000
_cell.angle_alpha   90.00
_cell.angle_beta   90.00
_cell.angle_gamma   90.00
#
_symmetry.space_group_name_H-M   'P 1'
#
loop_
_entity.id
_entity.type
_entity.pdbx_description
1 polymer ?
#
loop_
_entity_poly.entity_id
_entity_poly.type
_entity_poly.pdbx_seq_one_letter_code
_entity_poly.pdbx_strand_id
1 'polypeptide(L)'
;MTTKSQVQLEIIQLQGNNTYQTLAINLLQPQSLITVEEMLTLEIPQELDRTQGIILYGSAPIWLYTYLIERLSSYPWVACFNLNLQAAVIVVSQVSSPTVGDSIPIQFTTIPNITIIIGGPPNSGKSVFSNALRKTLAKYQPEAQVYLHRANWDGEGNHTYETPEELAEKLKQRNKTKIHLKPNAEKLVPEYFTYHAQSVTKIRQVVDITLVDVGGKADIAKNPVIEQCTHYIIISSDPEKIQEWHELFSQKLQPIAVIHSVLEEKIEILKTEPFLEIVAGKWVRNHVRQIPEVLLKGILRCLCKEIC
;
A
#
# COMPACT_ATOMS: atom_id res chain seq x y z
N MET A 1 -3.16 -32.95 4.77
CA MET A 1 -3.54 -31.82 3.89
C MET A 1 -2.26 -31.07 3.58
N THR A 2 -1.80 -31.09 2.33
CA THR A 2 -0.65 -30.29 1.90
C THR A 2 -1.05 -28.82 1.99
N THR A 3 -0.57 -28.14 3.03
CA THR A 3 -0.70 -26.69 3.15
C THR A 3 0.02 -26.06 1.96
N LYS A 4 -0.72 -25.37 1.09
CA LYS A 4 -0.12 -24.54 0.05
C LYS A 4 0.77 -23.50 0.74
N SER A 5 2.00 -23.36 0.27
CA SER A 5 2.97 -22.39 0.76
C SER A 5 2.36 -20.98 0.79
N GLN A 6 2.66 -20.23 1.86
CA GLN A 6 2.19 -18.86 2.08
C GLN A 6 3.17 -17.82 1.52
N VAL A 7 4.41 -18.22 1.21
CA VAL A 7 5.50 -17.35 0.75
C VAL A 7 6.09 -17.89 -0.53
N GLN A 8 6.19 -17.05 -1.55
CA GLN A 8 6.94 -17.34 -2.75
C GLN A 8 8.19 -16.46 -2.80
N LEU A 9 9.32 -17.08 -3.14
CA LEU A 9 10.55 -16.37 -3.46
C LEU A 9 10.73 -16.33 -4.97
N GLU A 10 11.00 -15.15 -5.49
CA GLU A 10 11.16 -14.92 -6.93
C GLU A 10 12.44 -14.14 -7.20
N ILE A 11 13.19 -14.56 -8.22
CA ILE A 11 14.36 -13.82 -8.65
C ILE A 11 13.90 -12.73 -9.61
N ILE A 12 14.13 -11.48 -9.24
CA ILE A 12 13.86 -10.30 -10.08
C ILE A 12 15.16 -9.51 -10.27
N GLN A 13 15.12 -8.54 -11.18
CA GLN A 13 16.23 -7.60 -11.36
C GLN A 13 15.74 -6.19 -11.03
N LEU A 14 16.21 -5.64 -9.91
CA LEU A 14 16.11 -4.19 -9.67
C LEU A 14 17.19 -3.47 -10.48
N GLN A 15 16.90 -2.27 -10.96
CA GLN A 15 17.87 -1.49 -11.73
C GLN A 15 18.85 -0.77 -10.79
N GLY A 16 20.13 -0.80 -11.15
CA GLY A 16 21.19 -0.11 -10.43
C GLY A 16 22.54 -0.26 -11.14
N ASN A 17 23.55 0.42 -10.59
CA ASN A 17 24.89 0.49 -11.21
C ASN A 17 25.80 -0.68 -10.82
N ASN A 18 25.35 -1.57 -9.93
CA ASN A 18 26.12 -2.67 -9.38
C ASN A 18 25.59 -4.00 -9.91
N THR A 19 26.47 -4.99 -10.08
CA THR A 19 26.07 -6.37 -10.39
C THR A 19 25.54 -7.05 -9.12
N TYR A 20 24.25 -7.35 -9.11
CA TYR A 20 23.58 -8.05 -8.02
C TYR A 20 22.33 -8.76 -8.52
N GLN A 21 21.81 -9.63 -7.67
CA GLN A 21 20.54 -10.31 -7.87
C GLN A 21 19.54 -9.82 -6.82
N THR A 22 18.26 -9.77 -7.16
CA THR A 22 17.21 -9.45 -6.19
C THR A 22 16.34 -10.66 -5.94
N LEU A 23 16.15 -10.99 -4.66
CA LEU A 23 15.21 -12.00 -4.21
C LEU A 23 13.97 -11.29 -3.66
N ALA A 24 12.89 -11.31 -4.44
CA ALA A 24 11.59 -10.79 -4.06
C ALA A 24 10.85 -11.78 -3.16
N ILE A 25 10.26 -11.26 -2.08
CA ILE A 25 9.44 -11.99 -1.11
C ILE A 25 7.98 -11.64 -1.37
N ASN A 26 7.25 -12.61 -1.93
CA ASN A 26 5.84 -12.48 -2.27
C ASN A 26 4.98 -13.24 -1.27
N LEU A 27 4.08 -12.54 -0.56
CA LEU A 27 3.11 -13.19 0.32
C LEU A 27 1.88 -13.61 -0.49
N LEU A 28 1.67 -14.91 -0.66
CA LEU A 28 0.60 -15.47 -1.49
C LEU A 28 -0.78 -15.35 -0.83
N GLN A 29 -0.81 -15.14 0.49
CA GLN A 29 -2.03 -14.96 1.26
C GLN A 29 -1.92 -13.71 2.15
N PRO A 30 -1.88 -12.49 1.57
CA PRO A 30 -1.67 -11.25 2.35
C PRO A 30 -2.82 -10.93 3.32
N GLN A 31 -3.87 -11.74 3.31
CA GLN A 31 -5.06 -11.66 4.14
C GLN A 31 -4.92 -12.37 5.49
N SER A 32 -4.01 -13.35 5.55
CA SER A 32 -3.72 -14.16 6.72
C SER A 32 -2.33 -13.83 7.23
N LEU A 33 -2.16 -13.83 8.55
CA LEU A 33 -0.83 -13.80 9.12
C LEU A 33 -0.09 -15.05 8.66
N ILE A 34 1.12 -14.84 8.11
CA ILE A 34 2.01 -15.96 7.82
C ILE A 34 2.50 -16.58 9.13
N THR A 35 2.66 -17.89 9.12
CA THR A 35 3.06 -18.67 10.29
C THR A 35 4.56 -19.00 10.24
N VAL A 36 5.18 -19.23 11.38
CA VAL A 36 6.64 -19.49 11.45
C VAL A 36 6.99 -20.84 10.83
N GLU A 37 6.04 -21.76 10.80
CA GLU A 37 6.12 -23.07 10.16
C GLU A 37 6.45 -22.98 8.67
N GLU A 38 6.10 -21.88 8.02
CA GLU A 38 6.45 -21.62 6.61
C GLU A 38 7.97 -21.67 6.38
N MET A 39 8.78 -21.27 7.38
CA MET A 39 10.24 -21.33 7.28
C MET A 39 10.75 -22.77 7.14
N LEU A 40 10.02 -23.77 7.65
CA LEU A 40 10.45 -25.17 7.58
C LEU A 40 10.44 -25.71 6.15
N THR A 41 9.57 -25.17 5.30
CA THR A 41 9.37 -25.64 3.92
C THR A 41 9.83 -24.63 2.87
N LEU A 42 10.24 -23.42 3.27
CA LEU A 42 10.66 -22.38 2.34
C LEU A 42 12.01 -22.74 1.70
N GLU A 43 11.99 -22.94 0.39
CA GLU A 43 13.17 -23.24 -0.42
C GLU A 43 13.74 -21.97 -1.06
N ILE A 44 15.07 -21.84 -0.99
CA ILE A 44 15.79 -20.77 -1.69
C ILE A 44 15.95 -21.18 -3.16
N PRO A 45 15.63 -20.31 -4.14
CA PRO A 45 15.81 -20.62 -5.56
C PRO A 45 17.24 -21.08 -5.88
N GLN A 46 17.37 -22.20 -6.58
CA GLN A 46 18.69 -22.81 -6.87
C GLN A 46 19.43 -22.06 -7.98
N GLU A 47 18.71 -21.24 -8.75
CA GLU A 47 19.19 -20.44 -9.86
C GLU A 47 19.99 -19.20 -9.42
N LEU A 48 20.03 -18.90 -8.10
CA LEU A 48 20.80 -17.78 -7.56
C LEU A 48 22.31 -18.00 -7.74
N ASP A 49 22.95 -17.08 -8.47
CA ASP A 49 24.39 -17.01 -8.68
C ASP A 49 25.13 -16.73 -7.36
N ARG A 50 25.87 -17.72 -6.87
CA ARG A 50 26.62 -17.62 -5.61
C ARG A 50 27.82 -16.67 -5.66
N THR A 51 28.17 -16.16 -6.84
CA THR A 51 29.27 -15.20 -7.02
C THR A 51 28.84 -13.74 -6.91
N GLN A 52 27.52 -13.47 -6.85
CA GLN A 52 26.95 -12.12 -6.77
C GLN A 52 26.28 -11.88 -5.43
N GLY A 53 26.23 -10.63 -4.99
CA GLY A 53 25.45 -10.26 -3.81
C GLY A 53 23.95 -10.30 -4.06
N ILE A 54 23.18 -10.37 -2.96
CA ILE A 54 21.72 -10.49 -2.99
C ILE A 54 21.07 -9.30 -2.30
N ILE A 55 20.03 -8.75 -2.93
CA ILE A 55 19.09 -7.82 -2.33
C ILE A 55 17.80 -8.56 -1.96
N LEU A 56 17.40 -8.51 -0.70
CA LEU A 56 16.06 -8.91 -0.24
C LEU A 56 15.08 -7.75 -0.48
N TYR A 57 13.98 -8.04 -1.17
CA TYR A 57 12.96 -7.07 -1.57
C TYR A 57 11.55 -7.60 -1.26
N GLY A 58 10.62 -6.74 -0.85
CA GLY A 58 9.21 -7.11 -0.64
C GLY A 58 8.70 -6.89 0.79
N SER A 59 7.40 -7.05 0.99
CA SER A 59 6.79 -6.88 2.32
C SER A 59 6.71 -8.21 3.05
N ALA A 60 7.43 -8.33 4.17
CA ALA A 60 7.42 -9.52 5.01
C ALA A 60 7.71 -9.19 6.47
N PRO A 61 7.30 -10.05 7.42
CA PRO A 61 7.68 -9.91 8.82
C PRO A 61 9.19 -9.94 9.03
N ILE A 62 9.65 -9.22 10.05
CA ILE A 62 11.08 -9.09 10.39
C ILE A 62 11.74 -10.45 10.59
N TRP A 63 11.05 -11.40 11.25
CA TRP A 63 11.61 -12.74 11.48
C TRP A 63 11.89 -13.50 10.18
N LEU A 64 11.10 -13.29 9.12
CA LEU A 64 11.32 -13.94 7.83
C LEU A 64 12.54 -13.33 7.14
N TYR A 65 12.70 -12.01 7.23
CA TYR A 65 13.92 -11.33 6.81
C TYR A 65 15.14 -11.87 7.55
N THR A 66 15.10 -11.99 8.87
CA THR A 66 16.21 -12.54 9.67
C THR A 66 16.58 -13.96 9.22
N TYR A 67 15.58 -14.81 9.03
CA TYR A 67 15.78 -16.18 8.54
C TYR A 67 16.43 -16.22 7.14
N LEU A 68 15.96 -15.40 6.20
CA LEU A 68 16.53 -15.33 4.86
C LEU A 68 17.96 -14.78 4.87
N ILE A 69 18.24 -13.76 5.69
CA ILE A 69 19.59 -13.21 5.86
C ILE A 69 20.56 -14.29 6.34
N GLU A 70 20.15 -15.11 7.32
CA GLU A 70 20.97 -16.22 7.81
C GLU A 70 21.23 -17.26 6.73
N ARG A 71 20.17 -17.69 6.01
CA ARG A 71 20.25 -18.66 4.91
C ARG A 71 21.12 -18.20 3.74
N LEU A 72 21.23 -16.89 3.52
CA LEU A 72 21.98 -16.29 2.41
C LEU A 72 23.34 -15.72 2.84
N SER A 73 23.76 -15.92 4.09
CA SER A 73 24.98 -15.35 4.66
C SER A 73 26.29 -15.81 4.00
N SER A 74 26.25 -16.89 3.21
CA SER A 74 27.39 -17.39 2.44
C SER A 74 27.63 -16.66 1.12
N TYR A 75 26.68 -15.83 0.66
CA TYR A 75 26.86 -15.00 -0.53
C TYR A 75 27.85 -13.86 -0.23
N PRO A 76 28.48 -13.25 -1.25
CA PRO A 76 29.46 -12.17 -1.05
C PRO A 76 28.97 -11.05 -0.13
N TRP A 77 27.69 -10.70 -0.23
CA TRP A 77 26.99 -9.80 0.68
C TRP A 77 25.47 -9.98 0.54
N VAL A 78 24.73 -9.58 1.58
CA VAL A 78 23.27 -9.54 1.61
C VAL A 78 22.83 -8.14 2.00
N ALA A 79 21.85 -7.61 1.29
CA ALA A 79 21.29 -6.28 1.51
C ALA A 79 19.77 -6.33 1.65
N CYS A 80 19.19 -5.40 2.41
CA CYS A 80 17.74 -5.25 2.53
C CYS A 80 17.29 -3.94 1.86
N PHE A 81 16.32 -4.02 0.95
CA PHE A 81 15.75 -2.83 0.34
C PHE A 81 15.01 -1.97 1.37
N ASN A 82 15.27 -0.65 1.34
CA ASN A 82 14.60 0.33 2.16
C ASN A 82 13.92 1.38 1.28
N LEU A 83 12.58 1.39 1.30
CA LEU A 83 11.77 2.31 0.51
C LEU A 83 12.06 3.80 0.80
N ASN A 84 12.32 4.14 2.06
CA ASN A 84 12.56 5.54 2.43
C ASN A 84 13.90 6.06 1.88
N LEU A 85 14.90 5.17 1.79
CA LEU A 85 16.21 5.50 1.24
C LEU A 85 16.28 5.30 -0.28
N GLN A 86 15.32 4.55 -0.84
CA GLN A 86 15.37 4.06 -2.23
C GLN A 86 16.70 3.36 -2.54
N ALA A 87 17.18 2.60 -1.56
CA ALA A 87 18.46 1.95 -1.60
C ALA A 87 18.38 0.62 -0.85
N ALA A 88 19.23 -0.34 -1.22
CA ALA A 88 19.45 -1.54 -0.46
C ALA A 88 20.61 -1.33 0.52
N VAL A 89 20.37 -1.58 1.81
CA VAL A 89 21.37 -1.43 2.87
C VAL A 89 22.04 -2.77 3.11
N ILE A 90 23.37 -2.82 3.03
CA ILE A 90 24.16 -4.03 3.29
C ILE A 90 24.03 -4.39 4.78
N VAL A 91 23.59 -5.63 5.03
CA VAL A 91 23.42 -6.17 6.40
C VAL A 91 24.39 -7.31 6.71
N VAL A 92 24.92 -7.97 5.67
CA VAL A 92 25.97 -9.00 5.77
C VAL A 92 26.97 -8.76 4.65
N SER A 93 28.27 -8.90 4.91
CA SER A 93 29.31 -8.88 3.88
C SER A 93 30.46 -9.82 4.24
N GLN A 94 30.93 -10.56 3.25
CA GLN A 94 32.08 -11.47 3.29
C GLN A 94 33.25 -10.95 2.43
N VAL A 95 33.10 -9.75 1.87
CA VAL A 95 34.08 -9.10 0.98
C VAL A 95 34.59 -7.81 1.61
N SER A 96 35.69 -7.27 1.07
CA SER A 96 36.24 -5.99 1.55
C SER A 96 35.38 -4.78 1.16
N SER A 97 34.58 -4.90 0.10
CA SER A 97 33.63 -3.88 -0.34
C SER A 97 32.51 -4.53 -1.17
N PRO A 98 31.22 -4.21 -0.92
CA PRO A 98 30.72 -3.27 0.07
C PRO A 98 30.76 -3.82 1.50
N THR A 99 30.71 -2.94 2.50
CA THR A 99 30.73 -3.26 3.94
C THR A 99 29.35 -3.09 4.58
N VAL A 100 29.14 -3.68 5.76
CA VAL A 100 27.87 -3.56 6.49
C VAL A 100 27.57 -2.09 6.80
N GLY A 101 26.35 -1.66 6.47
CA GLY A 101 25.90 -0.27 6.59
C GLY A 101 26.03 0.55 5.30
N ASP A 102 26.80 0.08 4.31
CA ASP A 102 26.82 0.70 2.99
C ASP A 102 25.44 0.58 2.33
N SER A 103 25.14 1.51 1.41
CA SER A 103 23.89 1.53 0.68
C SER A 103 24.11 1.49 -0.83
N ILE A 104 23.37 0.62 -1.53
CA ILE A 104 23.33 0.54 -2.99
C ILE A 104 22.06 1.25 -3.46
N PRO A 105 22.15 2.39 -4.16
CA PRO A 105 20.98 3.08 -4.70
C PRO A 105 20.23 2.20 -5.71
N ILE A 106 18.91 2.17 -5.62
CA ILE A 106 18.03 1.48 -6.56
C ILE A 106 17.34 2.50 -7.44
N GLN A 107 17.38 2.27 -8.75
CA GLN A 107 16.72 3.10 -9.73
C GLN A 107 15.34 2.50 -10.05
N PHE A 108 14.33 3.36 -10.07
CA PHE A 108 12.96 3.00 -10.44
C PHE A 108 12.54 3.79 -11.68
N THR A 109 11.47 3.35 -12.34
CA THR A 109 10.92 4.00 -13.52
C THR A 109 10.60 5.48 -13.25
N THR A 110 10.73 6.30 -14.28
CA THR A 110 10.43 7.74 -14.20
C THR A 110 8.94 8.03 -14.29
N ILE A 111 8.15 7.11 -14.85
CA ILE A 111 6.70 7.22 -14.92
C ILE A 111 6.10 6.68 -13.63
N PRO A 112 5.43 7.52 -12.83
CA PRO A 112 4.92 7.08 -11.56
C PRO A 112 3.64 6.24 -11.70
N ASN A 113 3.55 5.16 -10.92
CA ASN A 113 2.42 4.25 -10.90
C ASN A 113 1.11 4.89 -10.43
N ILE A 114 -0.01 4.21 -10.70
CA ILE A 114 -1.34 4.68 -10.32
C ILE A 114 -1.43 4.83 -8.80
N THR A 115 -1.84 6.02 -8.38
CA THR A 115 -2.05 6.37 -6.99
C THR A 115 -3.45 6.95 -6.84
N ILE A 116 -4.31 6.25 -6.08
CA ILE A 116 -5.73 6.57 -5.90
C ILE A 116 -5.95 7.07 -4.48
N ILE A 117 -6.34 8.33 -4.34
CA ILE A 117 -6.80 8.86 -3.05
C ILE A 117 -8.26 8.48 -2.82
N ILE A 118 -8.58 8.08 -1.59
CA ILE A 118 -9.94 7.75 -1.19
C ILE A 118 -10.40 8.83 -0.21
N GLY A 119 -11.42 9.59 -0.60
CA GLY A 119 -12.02 10.64 0.20
C GLY A 119 -13.43 10.29 0.64
N GLY A 120 -13.92 11.05 1.62
CA GLY A 120 -15.26 10.89 2.15
C GLY A 120 -15.35 11.22 3.63
N PRO A 121 -16.53 11.66 4.11
CA PRO A 121 -16.71 12.09 5.48
C PRO A 121 -16.44 10.98 6.50
N PRO A 122 -16.35 11.31 7.80
CA PRO A 122 -16.20 10.31 8.84
C PRO A 122 -17.40 9.35 8.83
N ASN A 123 -17.19 8.09 9.18
CA ASN A 123 -18.22 7.04 9.27
C ASN A 123 -18.90 6.63 7.95
N SER A 124 -18.46 7.10 6.79
CA SER A 124 -19.00 6.69 5.48
C SER A 124 -18.60 5.28 5.02
N GLY A 125 -17.89 4.51 5.84
CA GLY A 125 -17.34 3.20 5.43
C GLY A 125 -16.00 3.28 4.67
N LYS A 126 -15.41 4.47 4.54
CA LYS A 126 -14.14 4.71 3.83
C LYS A 126 -13.02 3.75 4.20
N SER A 127 -12.61 3.69 5.48
CA SER A 127 -11.52 2.82 5.92
C SER A 127 -11.79 1.34 5.66
N VAL A 128 -13.06 0.92 5.77
CA VAL A 128 -13.52 -0.44 5.50
C VAL A 128 -13.43 -0.75 4.00
N PHE A 129 -13.94 0.16 3.18
CA PHE A 129 -13.87 0.10 1.72
C PHE A 129 -12.41 0.07 1.23
N SER A 130 -11.55 1.00 1.67
CA SER A 130 -10.14 1.06 1.28
C SER A 130 -9.41 -0.25 1.54
N ASN A 131 -9.63 -0.85 2.71
CA ASN A 131 -9.03 -2.14 3.05
C ASN A 131 -9.62 -3.28 2.21
N ALA A 132 -10.93 -3.34 2.04
CA ALA A 132 -11.59 -4.35 1.21
C ALA A 132 -11.17 -4.24 -0.27
N LEU A 133 -10.97 -3.02 -0.77
CA LEU A 133 -10.48 -2.73 -2.11
C LEU A 133 -9.04 -3.22 -2.29
N ARG A 134 -8.11 -2.86 -1.39
CA ARG A 134 -6.72 -3.37 -1.41
C ARG A 134 -6.71 -4.91 -1.53
N LYS A 135 -7.46 -5.53 -0.61
CA LYS A 135 -7.61 -6.97 -0.46
C LYS A 135 -8.17 -7.65 -1.70
N THR A 136 -9.15 -7.01 -2.35
CA THR A 136 -9.78 -7.55 -3.55
C THR A 136 -8.92 -7.36 -4.77
N LEU A 137 -8.26 -6.20 -4.94
CA LEU A 137 -7.34 -5.94 -6.05
C LEU A 137 -6.16 -6.92 -6.04
N ALA A 138 -5.52 -7.14 -4.89
CA ALA A 138 -4.42 -8.11 -4.78
C ALA A 138 -4.82 -9.54 -5.16
N LYS A 139 -6.11 -9.91 -4.97
CA LYS A 139 -6.64 -11.20 -5.41
C LYS A 139 -7.01 -11.20 -6.89
N TYR A 140 -7.56 -10.09 -7.37
CA TYR A 140 -8.09 -9.95 -8.72
C TYR A 140 -6.98 -9.75 -9.77
N GLN A 141 -5.87 -9.12 -9.38
CA GLN A 141 -4.68 -8.91 -10.18
C GLN A 141 -3.42 -9.31 -9.37
N PRO A 142 -3.13 -10.62 -9.25
CA PRO A 142 -2.01 -11.11 -8.41
C PRO A 142 -0.64 -10.60 -8.82
N GLU A 143 -0.47 -10.28 -10.11
CA GLU A 143 0.78 -9.74 -10.67
C GLU A 143 1.04 -8.28 -10.29
N ALA A 144 0.03 -7.56 -9.76
CA ALA A 144 0.17 -6.16 -9.36
C ALA A 144 0.32 -6.03 -7.85
N GLN A 145 1.38 -5.35 -7.42
CA GLN A 145 1.57 -4.98 -6.03
C GLN A 145 0.57 -3.90 -5.64
N VAL A 146 -0.19 -4.14 -4.56
CA VAL A 146 -1.21 -3.22 -4.05
C VAL A 146 -0.89 -2.81 -2.62
N TYR A 147 -0.68 -1.51 -2.40
CA TYR A 147 -0.39 -0.98 -1.08
C TYR A 147 -1.46 0.03 -0.63
N LEU A 148 -1.82 -0.01 0.66
CA LEU A 148 -2.71 0.98 1.28
C LEU A 148 -1.92 1.84 2.25
N HIS A 149 -1.65 3.08 1.85
CA HIS A 149 -1.01 4.09 2.68
C HIS A 149 -2.04 4.82 3.53
N ARG A 150 -1.80 4.89 4.83
CA ARG A 150 -2.66 5.56 5.81
C ARG A 150 -2.03 6.92 6.14
N ALA A 151 -2.67 7.98 5.67
CA ALA A 151 -2.30 9.37 5.93
C ALA A 151 -3.33 10.02 6.87
N ASN A 152 -3.67 9.33 7.96
CA ASN A 152 -4.62 9.76 8.98
C ASN A 152 -4.00 9.70 10.38
N TRP A 153 -4.49 10.53 11.29
CA TRP A 153 -3.97 10.66 12.66
C TRP A 153 -4.97 10.18 13.72
N ASP A 154 -6.07 9.55 13.30
CA ASP A 154 -7.13 9.06 14.18
C ASP A 154 -6.77 7.75 14.90
N GLY A 155 -5.57 7.22 14.63
CA GLY A 155 -5.01 6.00 15.21
C GLY A 155 -5.34 4.75 14.40
N GLU A 156 -6.22 4.83 13.40
CA GLU A 156 -6.46 3.71 12.48
C GLU A 156 -5.24 3.43 11.63
N GLY A 157 -5.03 2.16 11.30
CA GLY A 157 -4.00 1.74 10.37
C GLY A 157 -4.40 0.46 9.64
N ASN A 158 -3.48 -0.11 8.85
CA ASN A 158 -3.74 -1.43 8.25
C ASN A 158 -3.90 -2.51 9.32
N HIS A 159 -3.16 -2.39 10.43
CA HIS A 159 -3.30 -3.23 11.63
C HIS A 159 -4.74 -3.30 12.16
N THR A 160 -5.54 -2.23 12.00
CA THR A 160 -6.94 -2.19 12.44
C THR A 160 -7.79 -3.25 11.73
N TYR A 161 -7.39 -3.69 10.54
CA TYR A 161 -8.11 -4.68 9.74
C TYR A 161 -7.39 -6.02 9.59
N GLU A 162 -6.21 -6.14 10.20
CA GLU A 162 -5.33 -7.30 10.14
C GLU A 162 -5.18 -8.00 11.51
N THR A 163 -5.75 -7.40 12.56
CA THR A 163 -5.71 -7.92 13.94
C THR A 163 -7.12 -8.13 14.50
N PRO A 164 -7.28 -8.97 15.55
CA PRO A 164 -8.54 -9.12 16.26
C PRO A 164 -9.10 -7.78 16.76
N GLU A 165 -10.42 -7.66 16.82
CA GLU A 165 -11.11 -6.40 17.08
C GLU A 165 -10.72 -5.74 18.42
N GLU A 166 -10.63 -6.52 19.49
CA GLU A 166 -10.23 -6.02 20.80
C GLU A 166 -8.82 -5.39 20.79
N LEU A 167 -7.86 -6.03 20.11
CA LEU A 167 -6.51 -5.50 19.99
C LEU A 167 -6.45 -4.29 19.05
N ALA A 168 -7.19 -4.34 17.94
CA ALA A 168 -7.30 -3.24 17.00
C ALA A 168 -7.80 -1.95 17.69
N GLU A 169 -8.82 -2.04 18.54
CA GLU A 169 -9.34 -0.88 19.28
C GLU A 169 -8.32 -0.37 20.31
N LYS A 170 -7.63 -1.25 21.04
CA LYS A 170 -6.56 -0.85 21.96
C LYS A 170 -5.44 -0.10 21.23
N LEU A 171 -4.98 -0.61 20.08
CA LEU A 171 -3.94 0.02 19.28
C LEU A 171 -4.40 1.35 18.69
N LYS A 172 -5.63 1.43 18.18
CA LYS A 172 -6.22 2.66 17.66
C LYS A 172 -6.23 3.77 18.72
N GLN A 173 -6.69 3.48 19.94
CA GLN A 173 -6.69 4.47 21.02
C GLN A 173 -5.28 4.90 21.40
N ARG A 174 -4.32 3.97 21.46
CA ARG A 174 -2.92 4.26 21.79
C ARG A 174 -2.22 5.13 20.74
N ASN A 175 -2.55 4.92 19.46
CA ASN A 175 -1.90 5.61 18.33
C ASN A 175 -2.60 6.91 17.93
N LYS A 176 -3.81 7.16 18.45
CA LYS A 176 -4.60 8.35 18.13
C LYS A 176 -3.89 9.62 18.58
N THR A 177 -3.58 10.49 17.62
CA THR A 177 -2.91 11.76 17.90
C THR A 177 -3.72 12.91 17.31
N LYS A 178 -4.29 13.76 18.16
CA LYS A 178 -5.04 14.94 17.70
C LYS A 178 -4.11 16.11 17.41
N ILE A 179 -3.26 15.99 16.37
CA ILE A 179 -2.25 17.02 16.05
C ILE A 179 -2.85 18.40 15.80
N HIS A 180 -4.08 18.45 15.28
CA HIS A 180 -4.84 19.68 15.01
C HIS A 180 -5.31 20.41 16.28
N LEU A 181 -5.26 19.77 17.46
CA LEU A 181 -5.59 20.40 18.75
C LEU A 181 -4.36 20.82 19.55
N LYS A 182 -3.14 20.60 19.02
CA LYS A 182 -1.91 21.00 19.71
C LYS A 182 -1.67 22.51 19.55
N PRO A 183 -1.01 23.17 20.52
CA PRO A 183 -0.73 24.62 20.45
C PRO A 183 0.01 25.07 19.19
N ASN A 184 0.81 24.18 18.58
CA ASN A 184 1.57 24.42 17.35
C ASN A 184 0.96 23.70 16.12
N ALA A 185 -0.36 23.49 16.11
CA ALA A 185 -1.07 22.79 15.02
C ALA A 185 -0.81 23.41 13.63
N GLU A 186 -0.71 24.74 13.55
CA GLU A 186 -0.43 25.47 12.30
C GLU A 186 0.87 25.05 11.62
N LYS A 187 1.86 24.60 12.41
CA LYS A 187 3.13 24.05 11.90
C LYS A 187 3.05 22.53 11.72
N LEU A 188 2.49 21.82 12.70
CA LEU A 188 2.47 20.34 12.71
C LEU A 188 1.61 19.74 11.60
N VAL A 189 0.46 20.35 11.28
CA VAL A 189 -0.46 19.80 10.29
C VAL A 189 0.14 19.86 8.88
N PRO A 190 0.74 20.98 8.41
CA PRO A 190 1.47 21.01 7.15
C PRO A 190 2.63 20.00 7.11
N GLU A 191 3.50 19.98 8.13
CA GLU A 191 4.65 19.05 8.19
C GLU A 191 4.21 17.58 8.09
N TYR A 192 3.10 17.25 8.75
CA TYR A 192 2.51 15.93 8.69
C TYR A 192 2.11 15.54 7.26
N PHE A 193 1.37 16.41 6.54
CA PHE A 193 0.97 16.10 5.17
C PHE A 193 2.14 16.16 4.18
N THR A 194 3.16 16.99 4.42
CA THR A 194 4.42 16.95 3.64
C THR A 194 5.14 15.62 3.82
N TYR A 195 5.22 15.09 5.04
CA TYR A 195 5.80 13.77 5.30
C TYR A 195 5.03 12.65 4.57
N HIS A 196 3.70 12.68 4.61
CA HIS A 196 2.89 11.71 3.87
C HIS A 196 3.01 11.88 2.36
N ALA A 197 3.13 13.11 1.85
CA ALA A 197 3.36 13.37 0.44
C ALA A 197 4.67 12.73 -0.04
N GLN A 198 5.78 12.97 0.68
CA GLN A 198 7.07 12.34 0.38
C GLN A 198 6.99 10.81 0.43
N SER A 199 6.23 10.26 1.37
CA SER A 199 6.00 8.81 1.45
C SER A 199 5.26 8.31 0.20
N VAL A 200 4.18 8.98 -0.22
CA VAL A 200 3.41 8.62 -1.42
C VAL A 200 4.29 8.71 -2.68
N THR A 201 5.12 9.74 -2.82
CA THR A 201 6.07 9.88 -3.94
C THR A 201 7.01 8.68 -4.05
N LYS A 202 7.52 8.17 -2.93
CA LYS A 202 8.42 7.00 -2.92
C LYS A 202 7.66 5.70 -3.16
N ILE A 203 6.50 5.52 -2.54
CA ILE A 203 5.67 4.31 -2.70
C ILE A 203 5.27 4.13 -4.17
N ARG A 204 4.79 5.18 -4.83
CA ARG A 204 4.31 5.11 -6.23
C ARG A 204 5.41 4.89 -7.27
N GLN A 205 6.68 4.86 -6.87
CA GLN A 205 7.79 4.47 -7.74
C GLN A 205 8.05 2.97 -7.72
N VAL A 206 7.54 2.25 -6.71
CA VAL A 206 7.83 0.81 -6.52
C VAL A 206 6.59 -0.07 -6.48
N VAL A 207 5.42 0.50 -6.16
CA VAL A 207 4.14 -0.22 -6.04
C VAL A 207 3.26 0.09 -7.23
N ASP A 208 2.72 -0.93 -7.89
CA ASP A 208 1.88 -0.79 -9.08
C ASP A 208 0.57 -0.06 -8.79
N ILE A 209 -0.10 -0.35 -7.67
CA ILE A 209 -1.31 0.35 -7.24
C ILE A 209 -1.16 0.86 -5.80
N THR A 210 -1.12 2.18 -5.64
CA THR A 210 -1.12 2.80 -4.31
C THR A 210 -2.50 3.36 -3.99
N LEU A 211 -3.13 2.86 -2.92
CA LEU A 211 -4.33 3.45 -2.33
C LEU A 211 -3.93 4.38 -1.18
N VAL A 212 -4.52 5.57 -1.11
CA VAL A 212 -4.21 6.57 -0.08
C VAL A 212 -5.48 6.93 0.69
N ASP A 213 -5.49 6.71 2.00
CA ASP A 213 -6.56 7.14 2.90
C ASP A 213 -6.10 8.35 3.72
N VAL A 214 -6.72 9.51 3.47
CA VAL A 214 -6.34 10.80 4.08
C VAL A 214 -7.26 11.25 5.23
N GLY A 215 -8.06 10.33 5.78
CA GLY A 215 -8.98 10.64 6.88
C GLY A 215 -10.26 11.36 6.43
N GLY A 216 -11.13 11.70 7.38
CA GLY A 216 -12.54 12.03 7.11
C GLY A 216 -12.90 13.50 6.93
N LYS A 217 -11.95 14.44 6.86
CA LYS A 217 -12.26 15.88 6.73
C LYS A 217 -11.79 16.39 5.36
N ALA A 218 -12.64 17.02 4.56
CA ALA A 218 -12.18 17.76 3.38
C ALA A 218 -11.41 19.00 3.87
N ASP A 219 -10.11 19.09 3.54
CA ASP A 219 -9.24 20.14 4.08
C ASP A 219 -8.07 20.40 3.12
N ILE A 220 -7.84 21.67 2.78
CA ILE A 220 -6.76 22.12 1.89
C ILE A 220 -5.37 21.77 2.43
N ALA A 221 -5.23 21.53 3.73
CA ALA A 221 -3.97 21.06 4.32
C ALA A 221 -3.49 19.73 3.72
N LYS A 222 -4.39 18.97 3.07
CA LYS A 222 -4.09 17.70 2.39
C LYS A 222 -3.48 17.87 1.00
N ASN A 223 -3.46 19.09 0.46
CA ASN A 223 -2.97 19.37 -0.90
C ASN A 223 -1.60 18.74 -1.20
N PRO A 224 -0.60 18.76 -0.29
CA PRO A 224 0.67 18.08 -0.55
C PRO A 224 0.51 16.60 -0.90
N VAL A 225 -0.40 15.88 -0.26
CA VAL A 225 -0.68 14.45 -0.56
C VAL A 225 -1.51 14.30 -1.82
N ILE A 226 -2.51 15.16 -2.01
CA ILE A 226 -3.37 15.18 -3.20
C ILE A 226 -2.52 15.34 -4.46
N GLU A 227 -1.55 16.26 -4.46
CA GLU A 227 -0.65 16.51 -5.59
C GLU A 227 0.25 15.32 -5.95
N GLN A 228 0.43 14.36 -5.04
CA GLN A 228 1.17 13.13 -5.32
C GLN A 228 0.28 11.98 -5.81
N CYS A 229 -1.04 12.17 -5.84
CA CYS A 229 -1.99 11.20 -6.35
C CYS A 229 -2.25 11.41 -7.85
N THR A 230 -2.91 10.46 -8.48
CA THR A 230 -3.27 10.50 -9.92
C THR A 230 -4.79 10.49 -10.13
N HIS A 231 -5.49 9.74 -9.27
CA HIS A 231 -6.92 9.51 -9.37
C HIS A 231 -7.57 9.61 -8.00
N TYR A 232 -8.89 9.71 -7.96
CA TYR A 232 -9.64 9.69 -6.72
C TYR A 232 -10.91 8.86 -6.77
N ILE A 233 -11.30 8.35 -5.60
CA ILE A 233 -12.60 7.74 -5.33
C ILE A 233 -13.22 8.47 -4.12
N ILE A 234 -14.50 8.81 -4.21
CA ILE A 234 -15.26 9.36 -3.08
C ILE A 234 -16.24 8.30 -2.58
N ILE A 235 -16.33 8.12 -1.26
CA ILE A 235 -17.35 7.29 -0.62
C ILE A 235 -18.03 8.07 0.50
N SER A 236 -19.35 8.22 0.39
CA SER A 236 -20.14 8.99 1.36
C SER A 236 -21.49 8.34 1.60
N SER A 237 -21.92 8.26 2.86
CA SER A 237 -23.33 7.99 3.21
C SER A 237 -24.19 9.25 3.23
N ASP A 238 -23.56 10.41 3.05
CA ASP A 238 -24.16 11.74 3.07
C ASP A 238 -23.92 12.39 1.70
N PRO A 239 -24.94 12.40 0.81
CA PRO A 239 -24.80 12.94 -0.55
C PRO A 239 -24.39 14.41 -0.59
N GLU A 240 -24.79 15.21 0.40
CA GLU A 240 -24.50 16.65 0.45
C GLU A 240 -23.01 16.92 0.64
N LYS A 241 -22.30 15.99 1.29
CA LYS A 241 -20.85 16.09 1.49
C LYS A 241 -20.03 15.61 0.31
N ILE A 242 -20.61 15.01 -0.73
CA ILE A 242 -19.82 14.52 -1.87
C ILE A 242 -19.15 15.70 -2.61
N GLN A 243 -19.87 16.82 -2.72
CA GLN A 243 -19.41 17.98 -3.48
C GLN A 243 -18.11 18.60 -2.93
N GLU A 244 -17.98 18.75 -1.61
CA GLU A 244 -16.75 19.28 -0.99
C GLU A 244 -15.51 18.43 -1.30
N TRP A 245 -15.65 17.11 -1.40
CA TRP A 245 -14.55 16.21 -1.75
C TRP A 245 -14.24 16.27 -3.25
N HIS A 246 -15.25 16.41 -4.10
CA HIS A 246 -15.05 16.64 -5.53
C HIS A 246 -14.26 17.91 -5.78
N GLU A 247 -14.63 19.02 -5.13
CA GLU A 247 -13.96 20.31 -5.28
C GLU A 247 -12.49 20.25 -4.84
N LEU A 248 -12.21 19.52 -3.75
CA LEU A 248 -10.86 19.33 -3.24
C LEU A 248 -9.96 18.51 -4.18
N PHE A 249 -10.51 17.51 -4.89
CA PHE A 249 -9.71 16.59 -5.72
C PHE A 249 -9.69 16.93 -7.21
N SER A 250 -10.82 17.36 -7.77
CA SER A 250 -11.05 17.47 -9.22
C SER A 250 -10.13 18.45 -9.94
N GLN A 251 -9.54 19.40 -9.23
CA GLN A 251 -8.58 20.34 -9.80
C GLN A 251 -7.26 19.69 -10.22
N LYS A 252 -6.90 18.56 -9.61
CA LYS A 252 -5.58 17.91 -9.78
C LYS A 252 -5.67 16.45 -10.20
N LEU A 253 -6.79 15.79 -9.91
CA LEU A 253 -6.93 14.34 -10.01
C LEU A 253 -8.07 13.94 -10.94
N GLN A 254 -7.95 12.75 -11.53
CA GLN A 254 -8.99 12.17 -12.36
C GLN A 254 -9.99 11.35 -11.51
N PRO A 255 -11.31 11.55 -11.66
CA PRO A 255 -12.29 10.73 -10.95
C PRO A 255 -12.30 9.30 -11.48
N ILE A 256 -12.29 8.31 -10.57
CA ILE A 256 -12.63 6.91 -10.90
C ILE A 256 -14.07 6.62 -10.53
N ALA A 257 -14.45 6.93 -9.29
CA ALA A 257 -15.79 6.60 -8.82
C ALA A 257 -16.30 7.48 -7.67
N VAL A 258 -17.62 7.56 -7.58
CA VAL A 258 -18.39 8.05 -6.43
C VAL A 258 -19.27 6.92 -5.93
N ILE A 259 -19.19 6.64 -4.63
CA ILE A 259 -19.89 5.56 -3.95
C ILE A 259 -20.84 6.17 -2.92
N HIS A 260 -22.13 6.07 -3.18
CA HIS A 260 -23.19 6.32 -2.21
C HIS A 260 -23.29 5.12 -1.27
N SER A 261 -22.74 5.29 -0.08
CA SER A 261 -22.57 4.27 0.95
C SER A 261 -23.90 4.01 1.68
N VAL A 262 -24.34 2.76 1.69
CA VAL A 262 -25.61 2.34 2.32
C VAL A 262 -25.39 1.20 3.32
N LEU A 263 -26.36 0.99 4.22
CA LEU A 263 -26.32 -0.07 5.25
C LEU A 263 -26.95 -1.38 4.78
N GLU A 264 -27.68 -1.36 3.68
CA GLU A 264 -28.21 -2.54 3.01
C GLU A 264 -27.15 -3.21 2.14
N GLU A 265 -27.27 -4.52 1.95
CA GLU A 265 -26.49 -5.24 0.94
C GLU A 265 -27.04 -4.91 -0.45
N LYS A 266 -26.43 -3.93 -1.10
CA LYS A 266 -26.89 -3.37 -2.37
C LYS A 266 -25.70 -3.01 -3.26
N ILE A 267 -25.83 -3.25 -4.56
CA ILE A 267 -24.96 -2.71 -5.60
C ILE A 267 -25.87 -2.24 -6.73
N GLU A 268 -25.89 -0.95 -6.99
CA GLU A 268 -26.66 -0.33 -8.06
C GLU A 268 -25.77 0.65 -8.81
N ILE A 269 -25.70 0.52 -10.14
CA ILE A 269 -24.95 1.42 -11.00
C ILE A 269 -25.88 2.56 -11.41
N LEU A 270 -25.56 3.78 -11.02
CA LEU A 270 -26.31 4.98 -11.38
C LEU A 270 -25.84 5.53 -12.72
N LYS A 271 -24.52 5.61 -12.93
CA LYS A 271 -23.90 5.99 -14.20
C LYS A 271 -22.48 5.44 -14.32
N THR A 272 -21.97 5.38 -15.55
CA THR A 272 -20.58 4.97 -15.83
C THR A 272 -19.71 6.09 -16.39
N GLU A 273 -20.31 7.20 -16.82
CA GLU A 273 -19.64 8.34 -17.45
C GLU A 273 -20.10 9.66 -16.79
N PRO A 274 -19.22 10.67 -16.65
CA PRO A 274 -17.79 10.66 -16.99
C PRO A 274 -16.91 9.87 -16.00
N PHE A 275 -17.53 9.36 -14.92
CA PHE A 275 -16.92 8.46 -13.95
C PHE A 275 -18.01 7.53 -13.40
N LEU A 276 -17.61 6.45 -12.74
CA LEU A 276 -18.53 5.49 -12.16
C LEU A 276 -19.25 6.07 -10.94
N GLU A 277 -20.58 6.09 -10.95
CA GLU A 277 -21.38 6.45 -9.78
C GLU A 277 -22.26 5.28 -9.39
N ILE A 278 -22.17 4.86 -8.13
CA ILE A 278 -22.87 3.66 -7.63
C ILE A 278 -23.48 3.92 -6.27
N VAL A 279 -24.57 3.21 -5.97
CA VAL A 279 -25.03 2.95 -4.60
C VAL A 279 -24.50 1.60 -4.20
N ALA A 280 -23.69 1.54 -3.13
CA ALA A 280 -23.13 0.27 -2.69
C ALA A 280 -22.98 0.17 -1.17
N GLY A 281 -23.20 -1.03 -0.65
CA GLY A 281 -23.14 -1.36 0.76
C GLY A 281 -23.39 -2.85 1.00
N LYS A 282 -23.27 -3.36 2.23
CA LYS A 282 -22.89 -2.63 3.45
C LYS A 282 -21.38 -2.66 3.68
N TRP A 283 -20.81 -1.55 4.13
CA TRP A 283 -19.38 -1.42 4.42
C TRP A 283 -19.08 -1.69 5.89
N VAL A 284 -19.26 -2.95 6.31
CA VAL A 284 -19.03 -3.37 7.69
C VAL A 284 -17.76 -4.22 7.76
N ARG A 285 -16.90 -3.94 8.75
CA ARG A 285 -15.66 -4.69 9.00
C ARG A 285 -15.97 -6.20 9.05
N ASN A 286 -15.12 -6.99 8.38
CA ASN A 286 -15.26 -8.46 8.25
C ASN A 286 -16.53 -8.96 7.53
N HIS A 287 -17.40 -8.06 7.07
CA HIS A 287 -18.68 -8.40 6.42
C HIS A 287 -18.84 -7.74 5.04
N VAL A 288 -17.77 -7.17 4.48
CA VAL A 288 -17.78 -6.70 3.09
C VAL A 288 -17.82 -7.92 2.18
N ARG A 289 -18.96 -8.14 1.51
CA ARG A 289 -19.15 -9.30 0.64
C ARG A 289 -18.44 -9.17 -0.70
N GLN A 290 -18.53 -8.00 -1.33
CA GLN A 290 -18.04 -7.82 -2.69
C GLN A 290 -17.66 -6.37 -2.98
N ILE A 291 -16.50 -6.18 -3.62
CA ILE A 291 -16.20 -4.94 -4.35
C ILE A 291 -16.79 -5.08 -5.76
N PRO A 292 -17.59 -4.12 -6.25
CA PRO A 292 -18.20 -4.20 -7.57
C PRO A 292 -17.15 -4.41 -8.67
N GLU A 293 -17.35 -5.42 -9.53
CA GLU A 293 -16.38 -5.75 -10.59
C GLU A 293 -16.17 -4.59 -11.58
N VAL A 294 -17.22 -3.79 -11.84
CA VAL A 294 -17.15 -2.58 -12.66
C VAL A 294 -16.14 -1.56 -12.10
N LEU A 295 -16.04 -1.46 -10.78
CA LEU A 295 -15.07 -0.58 -10.12
C LEU A 295 -13.65 -1.12 -10.25
N LEU A 296 -13.46 -2.44 -10.06
CA LEU A 296 -12.16 -3.09 -10.25
C LEU A 296 -11.66 -2.88 -11.69
N LYS A 297 -12.52 -3.14 -12.69
CA LYS A 297 -12.20 -2.90 -14.10
C LYS A 297 -11.87 -1.42 -14.38
N GLY A 298 -12.60 -0.49 -13.76
CA GLY A 298 -12.31 0.95 -13.87
C GLY A 298 -10.90 1.29 -13.37
N ILE A 299 -10.50 0.75 -12.21
CA ILE A 299 -9.16 0.93 -11.64
C ILE A 299 -8.08 0.30 -12.54
N LEU A 300 -8.29 -0.93 -13.00
CA LEU A 300 -7.29 -1.65 -13.82
C LEU A 300 -7.10 -1.02 -15.20
N ARG A 301 -8.14 -0.39 -15.78
CA ARG A 301 -7.97 0.39 -17.02
C ARG A 301 -7.01 1.56 -16.86
N CYS A 302 -6.87 2.10 -15.65
CA CYS A 302 -5.93 3.16 -15.37
C CYS A 302 -4.47 2.66 -15.22
N LEU A 303 -4.25 1.37 -14.98
CA LEU A 303 -2.90 0.76 -15.03
C LEU A 303 -2.38 0.62 -16.45
N CYS A 304 -3.27 0.24 -17.38
CA CYS A 304 -2.90 -0.03 -18.77
C CYS A 304 -2.60 1.23 -19.60
N LYS A 305 -2.69 2.44 -19.03
CA LYS A 305 -2.39 3.68 -19.75
C LYS A 305 -0.90 4.01 -19.67
N GLU A 306 -0.10 3.18 -20.33
CA GLU A 306 1.13 3.64 -20.98
C GLU A 306 0.84 3.74 -22.49
N ILE A 307 1.18 4.90 -23.06
CA ILE A 307 1.26 5.23 -24.50
C ILE A 307 -0.07 5.62 -25.18
N CYS A 308 -0.46 6.88 -25.03
CA CYS A 308 -0.85 7.73 -26.16
C CYS A 308 -0.03 9.02 -26.10
#